data_AF-A0A165MAY7-F1
#
_entry.id   AF-A0A165MAY7-F1
#
_cell.length_a   1.000
_cell.length_b   1.000
_cell.length_c   1.000
_cell.angle_alpha   90.00
_cell.angle_beta   90.00
_cell.angle_gamma   90.00
#
_symmetry.space_group_name_H-M   'P 1'
#
loop_
_entity.id
_entity.type
_entity.pdbx_description
1 polymer ?
#
loop_
_entity_poly.entity_id
_entity_poly.type
_entity_poly.pdbx_seq_one_letter_code
_entity_poly.pdbx_strand_id
1 'polypeptide(L)'
;MELCDGALRLNGVEDADFPEWIHPAAPIVLTGDAAHPFTGASLSPSSTAVEDAACLEQLFSYITRRNQLLSLTSVFRENRQLRVRESEEFMVRQQLILDAPEEMLNSVESAWQGMGIATQETLGNSSVCDDLLEVFADEAEDAASDWWIAVRT
;
A
#
# COMPACT_ATOMS: atom_id res chain seq x y z
N MET A 1 20.48 -12.02 -21.32
CA MET A 1 19.08 -11.67 -21.62
C MET A 1 19.13 -10.47 -22.54
N GLU A 2 18.70 -10.62 -23.78
CA GLU A 2 18.63 -9.51 -24.75
C GLU A 2 17.24 -8.89 -24.60
N LEU A 3 17.16 -7.62 -24.20
CA LEU A 3 15.89 -6.93 -24.01
C LEU A 3 15.32 -6.51 -25.37
N CYS A 4 13.99 -6.47 -25.50
CA CYS A 4 13.33 -6.00 -26.71
C CYS A 4 13.60 -4.51 -26.98
N ASP A 5 13.45 -4.12 -28.24
CA ASP A 5 13.67 -2.73 -28.66
C ASP A 5 12.66 -1.80 -27.95
N GLY A 6 13.17 -0.75 -27.28
CA GLY A 6 12.36 0.14 -26.43
C GLY A 6 12.20 -0.29 -24.97
N ALA A 7 12.76 -1.43 -24.56
CA ALA A 7 12.78 -1.81 -23.15
C ALA A 7 13.56 -0.80 -22.30
N LEU A 8 12.97 -0.42 -21.16
CA LEU A 8 13.60 0.50 -20.22
C LEU A 8 14.04 -0.27 -18.98
N ARG A 9 15.35 -0.26 -18.71
CA ARG A 9 15.89 -0.82 -17.48
C ARG A 9 15.61 0.15 -16.33
N LEU A 10 14.72 -0.24 -15.44
CA LEU A 10 14.49 0.45 -14.17
C LEU A 10 15.41 -0.16 -13.12
N ASN A 11 16.08 0.70 -12.35
CA ASN A 11 16.78 0.25 -11.15
C ASN A 11 15.78 0.35 -10.00
N GLY A 12 15.41 -0.79 -9.41
CA GLY A 12 14.67 -0.82 -8.16
C GLY A 12 15.61 -0.52 -7.00
N VAL A 13 15.14 0.26 -6.04
CA VAL A 13 15.74 0.31 -4.71
C VAL A 13 14.91 -0.64 -3.86
N GLU A 14 15.53 -1.71 -3.37
CA GLU A 14 14.93 -2.53 -2.32
C GLU A 14 15.06 -1.76 -1.00
N ASP A 15 13.99 -1.77 -0.19
CA ASP A 15 14.03 -1.33 1.21
C ASP A 15 14.18 0.20 1.40
N ALA A 16 13.40 0.99 0.66
CA ALA A 16 13.30 2.42 0.88
C ALA A 16 12.29 2.76 2.01
N ASP A 17 12.37 2.00 3.12
CA ASP A 17 11.59 2.26 4.32
C ASP A 17 12.14 3.52 5.02
N PHE A 18 11.38 4.60 4.95
CA PHE A 18 11.67 5.84 5.68
C PHE A 18 10.85 5.86 6.97
N PRO A 19 11.47 5.65 8.15
CA PRO A 19 10.71 5.55 9.40
C PRO A 19 10.10 6.89 9.82
N GLU A 20 10.59 8.02 9.29
CA GLU A 20 10.16 9.35 9.71
C GLU A 20 9.41 10.05 8.58
N TRP A 21 8.07 9.92 8.59
CA TRP A 21 7.19 10.63 7.65
C TRP A 21 6.81 12.03 8.12
N ILE A 22 7.16 12.41 9.35
CA ILE A 22 6.72 13.67 9.96
C ILE A 22 7.90 14.45 10.52
N HIS A 23 7.79 15.78 10.52
CA HIS A 23 8.79 16.60 11.21
C HIS A 23 8.53 16.63 12.73
N PRO A 24 9.54 16.42 13.59
CA PRO A 24 9.34 16.23 15.03
C PRO A 24 8.80 17.45 15.78
N ALA A 25 8.93 18.65 15.19
CA ALA A 25 8.53 19.91 15.82
C ALA A 25 7.64 20.81 14.95
N ALA A 26 7.28 20.38 13.74
CA ALA A 26 6.53 21.20 12.79
C ALA A 26 5.48 20.33 12.09
N PRO A 27 4.32 20.90 11.69
CA PRO A 27 3.27 20.17 11.00
C PRO A 27 3.65 19.99 9.51
N ILE A 28 4.71 19.22 9.27
CA ILE A 28 5.21 18.85 7.96
C ILE A 28 5.13 17.33 7.88
N VAL A 29 4.57 16.84 6.78
CA VAL A 29 4.33 15.42 6.53
C VAL A 29 4.77 15.08 5.11
N LEU A 30 5.32 13.89 4.94
CA LEU A 30 5.64 13.26 3.66
C LEU A 30 4.47 12.36 3.26
N THR A 31 4.17 12.28 1.96
CA THR A 31 3.11 11.42 1.40
C THR A 31 3.56 10.85 0.05
N GLY A 32 2.88 9.79 -0.41
CA GLY A 32 3.21 9.12 -1.68
C GLY A 32 4.68 8.67 -1.74
N ASP A 33 5.27 8.73 -2.93
CA ASP A 33 6.68 8.36 -3.17
C ASP A 33 7.71 9.06 -2.26
N ALA A 34 7.37 10.23 -1.67
CA ALA A 34 8.27 10.90 -0.74
C ALA A 34 8.31 10.23 0.65
N ALA A 35 7.25 9.51 1.02
CA ALA A 35 7.12 8.78 2.27
C ALA A 35 7.37 7.27 2.10
N HIS A 36 6.87 6.71 1.01
CA HIS A 36 6.87 5.29 0.70
C HIS A 36 7.12 5.06 -0.80
N PRO A 37 8.36 5.26 -1.27
CA PRO A 37 8.71 4.96 -2.65
C PRO A 37 8.61 3.46 -2.91
N PHE A 38 7.67 3.09 -3.77
CA PHE A 38 7.45 1.69 -4.12
C PHE A 38 8.47 1.16 -5.12
N THR A 39 8.69 -0.16 -5.08
CA THR A 39 9.40 -0.85 -6.16
C THR A 39 8.66 -0.73 -7.50
N GLY A 40 9.39 -0.76 -8.62
CA GLY A 40 8.81 -0.55 -9.96
C GLY A 40 7.79 -1.61 -10.41
N ALA A 41 7.60 -2.67 -9.62
CA ALA A 41 6.57 -3.70 -9.83
C ALA A 41 5.30 -3.48 -8.99
N SER A 42 5.26 -2.47 -8.12
CA SER A 42 4.07 -2.18 -7.31
C SER A 42 2.93 -1.66 -8.17
N LEU A 43 1.72 -2.20 -7.97
CA LEU A 43 0.53 -1.82 -8.72
C LEU A 43 -0.24 -0.64 -8.10
N SER A 44 0.12 -0.19 -6.89
CA SER A 44 -0.68 0.74 -6.10
C SER A 44 -0.06 2.11 -5.74
N PRO A 45 1.09 2.59 -6.26
CA PRO A 45 1.75 3.80 -5.72
C PRO A 45 0.86 5.05 -5.74
N SER A 46 0.15 5.27 -6.85
CA SER A 46 -0.80 6.39 -6.97
C SER A 46 -2.03 6.23 -6.08
N SER A 47 -2.52 5.00 -5.87
CA SER A 47 -3.66 4.73 -4.98
C SER A 47 -3.29 5.08 -3.55
N THR A 48 -2.13 4.61 -3.11
CA THR A 48 -1.64 4.84 -1.75
C THR A 48 -1.44 6.33 -1.45
N ALA A 49 -0.98 7.11 -2.43
CA ALA A 49 -0.90 8.57 -2.28
C ALA A 49 -2.28 9.25 -2.15
N VAL A 50 -3.32 8.70 -2.78
CA VAL A 50 -4.71 9.18 -2.62
C VAL A 50 -5.25 8.80 -1.25
N GLU A 51 -5.00 7.58 -0.79
CA GLU A 51 -5.37 7.14 0.56
C GLU A 51 -4.69 7.98 1.65
N ASP A 52 -3.43 8.38 1.47
CA ASP A 52 -2.76 9.33 2.37
C ASP A 52 -3.53 10.65 2.45
N ALA A 53 -3.95 11.19 1.31
CA ALA A 53 -4.70 12.43 1.25
C ALA A 53 -6.07 12.30 1.92
N ALA A 54 -6.78 11.19 1.72
CA ALA A 54 -8.05 10.91 2.36
C ALA A 54 -7.92 10.79 3.89
N CYS A 55 -6.91 10.06 4.37
CA CYS A 55 -6.60 9.96 5.80
C CYS A 55 -6.31 11.33 6.43
N LEU A 56 -5.49 12.16 5.77
CA LEU A 56 -5.18 13.52 6.22
C LEU A 56 -6.41 14.43 6.21
N GLU A 57 -7.25 14.36 5.18
CA GLU A 57 -8.51 15.11 5.09
C GLU A 57 -9.39 14.80 6.29
N GLN A 58 -9.62 13.51 6.56
CA GLN A 58 -10.44 13.06 7.67
C GLN A 58 -9.88 13.51 9.01
N LEU A 59 -8.57 13.32 9.26
CA LEU A 59 -7.93 13.79 10.50
C LEU A 59 -8.03 15.30 10.66
N PHE A 60 -7.87 16.06 9.57
CA PHE A 60 -7.89 17.51 9.59
C PHE A 60 -9.31 18.08 9.70
N SER A 61 -10.34 17.33 9.33
CA SER A 61 -11.75 17.69 9.58
C SER A 61 -12.04 17.92 11.07
N TYR A 62 -11.25 17.31 11.95
CA TYR A 62 -11.37 17.41 13.41
C TYR A 62 -10.60 18.57 14.04
N ILE A 63 -9.84 19.34 13.26
CA ILE A 63 -9.04 20.46 13.76
C ILE A 63 -9.94 21.58 14.27
N THR A 64 -9.78 21.90 15.55
CA THR A 64 -10.37 23.08 16.20
C THR A 64 -9.31 24.09 16.63
N ARG A 65 -8.06 23.65 16.79
CA ARG A 65 -6.93 24.44 17.27
C ARG A 65 -5.65 24.02 16.57
N ARG A 66 -4.79 25.00 16.24
CA ARG A 66 -3.53 24.78 15.53
C ARG A 66 -2.55 23.84 16.26
N ASN A 67 -2.61 23.79 17.59
CA ASN A 67 -1.76 22.91 18.39
C ASN A 67 -2.12 21.42 18.25
N GLN A 68 -3.26 21.07 17.65
CA GLN A 68 -3.64 19.68 17.38
C GLN A 68 -2.90 19.11 16.17
N LEU A 69 -2.35 19.96 15.28
CA LEU A 69 -1.72 19.52 14.03
C LEU A 69 -0.61 18.49 14.26
N LEU A 70 0.27 18.70 15.24
CA LEU A 70 1.37 17.77 15.53
C LEU A 70 0.85 16.39 15.96
N SER A 71 -0.20 16.35 16.79
CA SER A 71 -0.81 15.10 17.22
C SER A 71 -1.45 14.36 16.05
N LEU A 72 -2.17 15.09 15.18
CA LEU A 72 -2.86 14.50 14.03
C LEU A 72 -1.86 13.98 12.99
N THR A 73 -0.75 14.67 12.75
CA THR A 73 0.30 14.17 11.86
C THR A 73 0.96 12.89 12.39
N SER A 74 1.11 12.75 13.72
CA SER A 74 1.62 11.50 14.30
C SER A 74 0.69 10.32 14.05
N VAL A 75 -0.62 10.53 14.17
CA VAL A 75 -1.64 9.50 13.92
C VAL A 75 -1.65 9.10 12.45
N PHE A 76 -1.58 10.08 11.55
CA PHE A 76 -1.42 9.82 10.12
C PHE A 76 -0.26 8.87 9.86
N ARG A 77 0.92 9.17 10.41
CA ARG A 77 2.12 8.33 10.24
C ARG A 77 1.86 6.92 10.76
N GLU A 78 1.33 6.77 11.96
CA GLU A 78 1.10 5.46 12.58
C GLU A 78 0.12 4.61 11.77
N ASN A 79 -1.00 5.18 11.35
CA ASN A 79 -2.01 4.48 10.57
C ASN A 79 -1.50 4.09 9.19
N ARG A 80 -0.84 5.03 8.49
CA ARG A 80 -0.45 4.83 7.10
C ARG A 80 0.84 4.01 6.95
N GLN A 81 1.84 4.17 7.82
CA GLN A 81 3.07 3.37 7.73
C GLN A 81 2.81 1.87 7.82
N LEU A 82 1.99 1.45 8.80
CA LEU A 82 1.64 0.05 8.97
C LEU A 82 0.96 -0.48 7.71
N ARG A 83 -0.04 0.26 7.22
CA ARG A 83 -0.87 -0.19 6.11
C ARG A 83 -0.12 -0.27 4.79
N VAL A 84 0.71 0.74 4.50
CA VAL A 84 1.54 0.78 3.30
C VAL A 84 2.53 -0.37 3.30
N ARG A 85 3.15 -0.66 4.44
CA ARG A 85 4.07 -1.79 4.58
C ARG A 85 3.37 -3.13 4.32
N GLU A 86 2.20 -3.36 4.90
CA GLU A 86 1.43 -4.60 4.67
C GLU A 86 1.03 -4.77 3.20
N SER A 87 0.58 -3.67 2.57
CA SER A 87 0.24 -3.64 1.14
C SER A 87 1.46 -3.95 0.27
N GLU A 88 2.61 -3.33 0.54
CA GLU A 88 3.84 -3.58 -0.22
C GLU A 88 4.35 -5.01 -0.05
N GLU A 89 4.39 -5.53 1.18
CA GLU A 89 4.78 -6.91 1.47
C GLU A 89 3.89 -7.92 0.73
N PHE A 90 2.57 -7.66 0.68
CA PHE A 90 1.63 -8.48 -0.10
C PHE A 90 1.93 -8.40 -1.60
N MET A 91 2.11 -7.20 -2.14
CA MET A 91 2.35 -6.98 -3.57
C MET A 91 3.66 -7.62 -4.05
N VAL A 92 4.74 -7.50 -3.27
CA VAL A 92 6.03 -8.15 -3.56
C VAL A 92 5.88 -9.68 -3.56
N ARG A 93 5.10 -10.25 -2.62
CA ARG A 93 4.83 -11.69 -2.59
C ARG A 93 4.09 -12.15 -3.85
N GLN A 94 3.06 -11.42 -4.26
CA GLN A 94 2.31 -11.75 -5.48
C GLN A 94 3.20 -11.65 -6.74
N GLN A 95 4.13 -10.69 -6.78
CA GLN A 95 5.07 -10.54 -7.89
C GLN A 95 6.08 -11.71 -7.97
N LEU A 96 6.61 -12.19 -6.85
CA LEU A 96 7.50 -13.37 -6.82
C LEU A 96 6.82 -14.64 -7.38
N ILE A 97 5.50 -14.72 -7.29
CA ILE A 97 4.72 -15.82 -7.86
C ILE A 97 4.55 -15.64 -9.38
N LEU A 98 4.45 -14.39 -9.87
CA LEU A 98 4.42 -14.07 -11.31
C LEU A 98 5.74 -14.39 -12.03
N ASP A 99 6.87 -14.31 -11.32
CA ASP A 99 8.21 -14.63 -11.84
C ASP A 99 8.55 -16.14 -11.74
N ALA A 100 7.54 -17.01 -11.64
CA ALA A 100 7.71 -18.45 -11.58
C ALA A 100 8.48 -19.00 -12.81
N PRO A 101 9.26 -20.10 -12.65
CA PRO A 101 9.96 -20.73 -13.76
C PRO A 101 9.02 -21.00 -14.94
N GLU A 102 9.49 -20.79 -16.17
CA GLU A 102 8.72 -20.94 -17.42
C GLU A 102 7.96 -22.28 -17.50
N GLU A 103 8.52 -23.32 -16.88
CA GLU A 103 7.95 -24.66 -16.70
C GLU A 103 6.60 -24.70 -15.94
N MET A 104 6.35 -23.73 -15.06
CA MET A 104 5.08 -23.54 -14.33
C MET A 104 4.06 -22.70 -15.13
N LEU A 105 4.50 -21.96 -16.15
CA LEU A 105 3.68 -21.07 -16.99
C LEU A 105 3.22 -21.71 -18.32
N ASN A 106 3.51 -23.00 -18.52
CA ASN A 106 3.23 -23.76 -19.74
C ASN A 106 1.75 -23.82 -20.17
N SER A 107 0.84 -23.38 -19.32
CA SER A 107 -0.55 -23.10 -19.62
C SER A 107 -0.97 -21.83 -18.87
N VAL A 108 -1.78 -20.98 -19.50
CA VAL A 108 -2.45 -19.86 -18.81
C VAL A 108 -3.16 -20.37 -17.56
N GLU A 109 -3.74 -21.56 -17.60
CA GLU A 109 -4.44 -22.18 -16.47
C GLU A 109 -3.50 -22.64 -15.34
N SER A 110 -2.30 -23.13 -15.65
CA SER A 110 -1.30 -23.50 -14.62
C SER A 110 -0.60 -22.28 -14.05
N ALA A 111 -0.39 -21.24 -14.87
CA ALA A 111 0.06 -19.93 -14.43
C ALA A 111 -0.95 -19.29 -13.47
N TRP A 112 -2.25 -19.38 -13.78
CA TRP A 112 -3.33 -18.85 -12.94
C TRP A 112 -3.49 -19.62 -11.64
N GLN A 113 -3.38 -20.96 -11.67
CA GLN A 113 -3.31 -21.77 -10.46
C GLN A 113 -2.05 -21.50 -9.63
N GLY A 114 -0.90 -21.25 -10.27
CA GLY A 114 0.36 -20.89 -9.62
C GLY A 114 0.31 -19.51 -8.97
N MET A 115 -0.29 -18.52 -9.65
CA MET A 115 -0.53 -17.15 -9.20
C MET A 115 -1.55 -17.01 -8.07
N GLY A 116 -2.33 -18.06 -7.79
CA GLY A 116 -3.51 -17.94 -6.93
C GLY A 116 -4.60 -17.03 -7.52
N ILE A 117 -4.48 -16.58 -8.77
CA ILE A 117 -5.48 -15.78 -9.46
C ILE A 117 -6.54 -16.73 -9.98
N ALA A 118 -7.49 -16.98 -9.08
CA ALA A 118 -8.68 -17.77 -9.28
C ALA A 118 -9.50 -17.29 -10.49
N THR A 119 -10.06 -18.23 -11.26
CA THR A 119 -11.16 -17.95 -12.20
C THR A 119 -12.34 -17.34 -11.43
N GLN A 120 -13.25 -16.63 -12.11
CA GLN A 120 -14.39 -15.93 -11.48
C GLN A 120 -15.23 -16.79 -10.51
N GLU A 121 -15.32 -18.10 -10.73
CA GLU A 121 -15.97 -19.06 -9.81
C GLU A 121 -15.13 -19.39 -8.56
N THR A 122 -13.81 -19.32 -8.67
CA THR A 122 -12.86 -19.65 -7.60
C THR A 122 -12.57 -18.43 -6.72
N LEU A 123 -12.79 -17.21 -7.23
CA LEU A 123 -12.63 -15.97 -6.47
C LEU A 123 -13.63 -15.85 -5.31
N GLY A 124 -14.75 -16.58 -5.36
CA GLY A 124 -15.77 -16.52 -4.32
C GLY A 124 -15.40 -17.23 -3.01
N ASN A 125 -14.36 -18.09 -2.98
CA ASN A 125 -14.09 -19.00 -1.84
C ASN A 125 -12.60 -19.30 -1.59
N SER A 126 -11.65 -18.50 -2.08
CA SER A 126 -10.21 -18.75 -1.90
C SER A 126 -9.57 -17.75 -0.93
N SER A 127 -8.65 -18.21 -0.07
CA SER A 127 -7.88 -17.36 0.86
C SER A 127 -7.16 -16.20 0.17
N VAL A 128 -6.81 -16.35 -1.10
CA VAL A 128 -6.16 -15.29 -1.89
C VAL A 128 -7.12 -14.11 -2.12
N CYS A 129 -8.42 -14.37 -2.23
CA CYS A 129 -9.42 -13.31 -2.33
C CYS A 129 -9.64 -12.59 -1.03
N ASP A 130 -9.59 -13.31 0.09
CA ASP A 130 -9.70 -12.68 1.41
C ASP A 130 -8.49 -11.76 1.63
N ASP A 131 -7.27 -12.21 1.30
CA ASP A 131 -6.05 -11.39 1.38
C ASP A 131 -6.10 -10.20 0.40
N LEU A 132 -6.59 -10.39 -0.83
CA LEU A 132 -6.78 -9.30 -1.79
C LEU A 132 -7.82 -8.29 -1.30
N LEU A 133 -8.94 -8.75 -0.75
CA LEU A 133 -9.98 -7.88 -0.20
C LEU A 133 -9.44 -7.11 1.00
N GLU A 134 -8.66 -7.74 1.88
CA GLU A 134 -7.99 -7.05 2.98
C GLU A 134 -7.08 -5.93 2.45
N VAL A 135 -6.35 -6.18 1.36
CA VAL A 135 -5.46 -5.18 0.76
C VAL A 135 -6.21 -4.08 0.00
N PHE A 136 -7.28 -4.38 -0.73
CA PHE A 136 -7.96 -3.44 -1.63
C PHE A 136 -9.22 -2.80 -1.05
N ALA A 137 -9.79 -3.33 0.03
CA ALA A 137 -10.95 -2.74 0.72
C ALA A 137 -10.55 -1.80 1.86
N ASP A 138 -9.30 -1.30 1.86
CA ASP A 138 -8.86 -0.31 2.84
C ASP A 138 -9.65 0.98 2.69
N GLU A 139 -10.24 1.44 3.79
CA GLU A 139 -10.87 2.75 3.89
C GLU A 139 -10.02 3.63 4.80
N ALA A 140 -9.09 4.38 4.21
CA ALA A 140 -8.11 5.19 4.96
C ALA A 140 -8.77 6.26 5.87
N GLU A 141 -10.00 6.66 5.55
CA GLU A 141 -10.83 7.56 6.35
C GLU A 141 -11.34 6.88 7.63
N ASP A 142 -11.71 5.60 7.58
CA ASP A 142 -12.25 4.86 8.72
C ASP A 142 -11.20 4.71 9.82
N ALA A 143 -9.96 4.36 9.47
CA ALA A 143 -8.86 4.29 10.44
C ALA A 143 -8.60 5.63 11.16
N ALA A 144 -8.75 6.75 10.45
CA ALA A 144 -8.64 8.08 11.03
C ALA A 144 -9.83 8.42 11.95
N SER A 145 -11.04 8.03 11.54
CA SER A 145 -12.28 8.22 12.30
C SER A 145 -12.28 7.42 13.60
N ASP A 146 -11.90 6.15 13.54
CA ASP A 146 -11.84 5.23 14.67
C ASP A 146 -10.87 5.72 15.74
N TRP A 147 -9.68 6.18 15.34
CA TRP A 147 -8.73 6.78 16.26
C TRP A 147 -9.33 7.98 16.99
N TRP A 148 -10.01 8.87 16.26
CA TRP A 148 -10.60 10.06 16.85
C TRP A 148 -11.71 9.75 17.86
N ILE A 149 -12.54 8.73 17.57
CA ILE A 149 -13.58 8.26 18.48
C ILE A 149 -12.95 7.71 19.75
N ALA A 150 -11.94 6.85 19.62
CA ALA A 150 -11.28 6.20 20.75
C ALA A 150 -10.63 7.19 21.73
N VAL A 151 -10.10 8.32 21.26
CA VAL A 151 -9.45 9.35 22.10
C VAL A 151 -10.47 10.24 22.83
N ARG A 152 -11.76 10.21 22.45
CA ARG A 152 -12.83 11.02 23.05
C ARG A 152 -13.75 10.27 24.01
N THR A 153 -13.66 8.94 24.06
CA THR A 153 -14.40 8.06 25.00
C THR A 153 -13.54 7.66 26.19
#